data_AF-A0A8T5WLT5-F1
#
_entry.id   AF-A0A8T5WLT5-F1
#
_cell.length_a   1.000
_cell.length_b   1.000
_cell.length_c   1.000
_cell.angle_alpha   90.00
_cell.angle_beta   90.00
_cell.angle_gamma   90.00
#
_symmetry.space_group_name_H-M   'P 1'
#
loop_
_entity.id
_entity.type
_entity.pdbx_description
1 polymer ?
#
loop_
_entity_poly.entity_id
_entity_poly.type
_entity_poly.pdbx_seq_one_letter_code
_entity_poly.pdbx_strand_id
1 'polypeptide(L)' 'LREERRIEEAPAAYKDIGPVIEAQQEAGLIQPAVRFRPRLTFKG' A
#
# COMPACT_ATOMS: atom_id res chain seq x y z
N LEU A 1 10.95 9.31 -12.19
CA LEU A 1 9.58 9.89 -12.09
C LEU A 1 9.48 11.26 -12.74
N ARG A 2 8.70 11.35 -13.83
CA ARG A 2 8.16 12.63 -14.32
C ARG A 2 7.41 13.33 -13.18
N GLU A 3 7.43 14.66 -13.15
CA GLU A 3 6.93 15.48 -12.04
C GLU A 3 5.46 15.19 -11.72
N GLU A 4 4.65 14.97 -12.76
CA GLU A 4 3.23 14.60 -12.69
C GLU A 4 2.97 13.35 -11.82
N ARG A 5 3.80 12.29 -11.99
CA ARG A 5 3.64 11.01 -11.28
C ARG A 5 3.97 11.09 -9.78
N ARG A 6 4.65 12.14 -9.32
CA ARG A 6 4.90 12.32 -7.89
C ARG A 6 3.62 12.60 -7.13
N ILE A 7 2.66 13.28 -7.77
CA ILE A 7 1.35 13.59 -7.21
C ILE A 7 0.42 12.38 -7.34
N GLU A 8 0.39 11.76 -8.52
CA GLU A 8 -0.47 10.59 -8.80
C GLU A 8 -0.15 9.37 -7.92
N GLU A 9 1.10 9.22 -7.48
CA GLU A 9 1.54 8.09 -6.65
C GLU A 9 1.91 8.48 -5.22
N ALA A 10 1.48 9.66 -4.78
CA ALA A 10 1.59 10.03 -3.38
C ALA A 10 0.80 9.01 -2.53
N PRO A 11 1.22 8.71 -1.28
CA PRO A 11 0.47 7.79 -0.42
C PRO A 11 -1.02 8.17 -0.27
N ALA A 12 -1.31 9.48 -0.26
CA ALA A 12 -2.67 10.02 -0.19
C ALA A 12 -3.54 9.75 -1.43
N ALA A 13 -2.94 9.35 -2.57
CA ALA A 13 -3.67 8.96 -3.77
C ALA A 13 -4.24 7.52 -3.68
N TYR A 14 -3.81 6.74 -2.68
CA TYR A 14 -4.29 5.38 -2.44
C TYR A 14 -5.20 5.32 -1.22
N LYS A 15 -6.07 4.31 -1.17
CA LYS A 15 -6.74 3.91 0.06
C LYS A 15 -5.70 3.38 1.06
N ASP A 16 -5.98 3.57 2.35
CA ASP A 16 -5.19 2.90 3.38
C ASP A 16 -5.24 1.38 3.17
N ILE A 17 -4.06 0.76 3.10
CA ILE A 17 -3.94 -0.68 2.84
C ILE A 17 -4.41 -1.53 4.03
N GLY A 18 -4.38 -0.97 5.25
CA GLY A 18 -4.79 -1.67 6.48
C GLY A 18 -6.23 -2.17 6.42
N PRO A 19 -7.23 -1.27 6.23
CA PRO A 19 -8.64 -1.67 6.11
C PRO A 19 -8.92 -2.69 5.00
N VAL A 20 -8.15 -2.67 3.91
CA VAL A 20 -8.29 -3.66 2.83
C VAL A 20 -7.84 -5.05 3.28
N ILE A 21 -6.74 -5.13 4.03
CA ILE A 21 -6.24 -6.40 4.59
C ILE A 21 -7.19 -6.92 5.67
N GLU A 22 -7.70 -6.03 6.54
CA GLU A 22 -8.64 -6.37 7.61
C GLU A 22 -9.91 -7.03 7.06
N ALA A 23 -10.54 -6.43 6.06
CA ALA A 23 -11.74 -7.00 5.42
C ALA A 23 -11.49 -8.39 4.81
N GLN A 24 -10.31 -8.64 4.24
CA GLN A 24 -9.96 -9.95 3.68
C GLN A 24 -9.67 -11.00 4.76
N GLN A 25 -9.09 -10.59 5.89
CA GLN A 25 -8.88 -11.46 7.05
C GLN A 25 -10.21 -11.84 7.71
N GLU A 26 -11.12 -10.87 7.89
CA GLU A 26 -12.48 -11.11 8.43
C GLU A 26 -13.30 -12.07 7.55
N ALA A 27 -13.12 -11.98 6.23
CA ALA A 27 -13.71 -12.91 5.27
C ALA A 27 -13.06 -14.32 5.27
N GLY A 28 -12.01 -14.55 6.07
CA GLY A 28 -11.29 -15.82 6.15
C GLY A 28 -10.48 -16.16 4.89
N LEU A 29 -10.22 -15.18 4.03
CA LEU A 29 -9.57 -15.40 2.72
C LEU A 29 -8.05 -15.41 2.82
N ILE A 30 -7.50 -14.68 3.79
CA ILE A 30 -6.05 -14.54 3.98
C ILE A 30 -5.70 -14.62 5.46
N GLN A 31 -4.44 -14.96 5.72
CA GLN A 31 -3.81 -14.80 7.03
C GLN A 31 -2.50 -14.01 6.85
N PRO A 32 -2.38 -12.80 7.41
CA PRO A 32 -1.14 -12.02 7.32
C PRO A 32 0.03 -12.75 7.99
N ALA A 33 1.16 -12.83 7.27
CA ALA A 33 2.36 -13.47 7.80
C ALA A 33 3.34 -12.46 8.42
N VAL A 34 3.57 -11.33 7.74
CA VAL A 34 4.52 -10.28 8.13
C VAL A 34 4.07 -8.92 7.61
N ARG A 35 4.60 -7.84 8.21
CA ARG A 35 4.39 -6.46 7.74
C ARG A 35 5.72 -5.80 7.42
N PHE A 36 5.85 -5.27 6.20
CA PHE A 36 7.02 -4.52 5.78
C PHE A 36 6.80 -3.01 5.90
N ARG A 37 7.89 -2.27 6.16
CA ARG A 37 7.93 -0.81 6.14
C ARG A 37 9.02 -0.35 5.19
N PRO A 38 8.69 0.34 4.08
CA PRO A 38 9.71 0.83 3.16
C PRO A 38 10.58 1.90 3.83
N ARG A 39 11.89 1.82 3.61
CA ARG A 39 12.88 2.82 4.06
C ARG A 39 13.40 3.68 2.91
N LEU A 40 13.52 3.10 1.72
CA LEU A 40 13.91 3.76 0.49
C LEU A 40 13.17 3.08 -0.67
N THR A 41 12.71 3.87 -1.64
CA THR A 41 12.06 3.37 -2.85
C THR A 41 12.72 4.01 -4.07
N PHE A 42 12.97 3.20 -5.10
CA PHE A 42 13.45 3.67 -6.39
C PHE A 42 12.31 3.53 -7.39
N LYS A 43 11.95 4.63 -8.05
CA LYS A 43 10.87 4.67 -9.04
C LYS A 43 11.45 5.16 -10.38
N GLY A 44 11.37 4.35 -11.43
CA GLY A 44 11.70 4.69 -12.82
C GLY A 44 10.75 5.73 -13.38
#